data_AF-A0A6G6WVA8-F1
#
_entry.id   AF-A0A6G6WVA8-F1
#
_cell.length_a   1.000
_cell.length_b   1.000
_cell.length_c   1.000
_cell.angle_alpha   90.00
_cell.angle_beta   90.00
_cell.angle_gamma   90.00
#
_symmetry.space_group_name_H-M   'P 1'
#
loop_
_entity.id
_entity.type
_entity.pdbx_description
1 polymer ?
#
loop_
_entity_poly.entity_id
_entity_poly.type
_entity_poly.pdbx_seq_one_letter_code
_entity_poly.pdbx_strand_id
1 'polypeptide(L)'
;MEILRAAQGGRFVANAGVAAGVDETAAAAVLSRMGPAIAAQLRKRAEDPQAFEALLDLLEDGDGDAFLDDSNFMDDPELIKDGKAVLTDIFGSAKAARSALAIEARDDAMMKLAAIAASAVLAVLARQYARPQMQGLMGAQRASSNGSEQGGILSTIVEAVIKGVVQETTRQLAPKKRRRRTTSVFGTRTRRRTRKRRNTTPSLDQIFGEIIGAIRR
;
A
#
# COMPACT_ATOMS: atom_id res chain seq x y z
N MET A 1 8.45 0.51 11.20
CA MET A 1 7.87 -0.82 11.50
C MET A 1 6.61 -0.67 12.33
N GLU A 2 5.96 0.51 12.26
CA GLU A 2 4.89 0.87 13.19
C GLU A 2 3.61 0.11 12.92
N ILE A 3 3.29 -0.14 11.65
CA ILE A 3 2.08 -0.86 11.25
C ILE A 3 2.14 -2.33 11.70
N LEU A 4 3.29 -3.00 11.56
CA LEU A 4 3.47 -4.36 12.06
C LEU A 4 3.52 -4.42 13.59
N ARG A 5 4.07 -3.38 14.25
CA ARG A 5 4.02 -3.25 15.71
C ARG A 5 2.61 -3.00 16.21
N ALA A 6 1.75 -2.33 15.45
CA ALA A 6 0.36 -2.11 15.81
C ALA A 6 -0.54 -3.32 15.49
N ALA A 7 -0.12 -4.20 14.58
CA ALA A 7 -0.82 -5.43 14.24
C ALA A 7 -0.97 -6.36 15.46
N GLN A 8 -2.09 -7.07 15.54
CA GLN A 8 -2.46 -7.94 16.66
C GLN A 8 -2.31 -7.26 18.04
N GLY A 9 -2.60 -5.96 18.12
CA GLY A 9 -2.55 -5.19 19.37
C GLY A 9 -1.16 -5.11 20.02
N GLY A 10 -0.07 -5.12 19.23
CA GLY A 10 1.29 -5.09 19.78
C GLY A 10 2.04 -6.41 19.73
N ARG A 11 1.34 -7.51 19.44
CA ARG A 11 1.86 -8.87 19.65
C ARG A 11 2.39 -9.57 18.40
N PHE A 12 2.29 -8.94 17.23
CA PHE A 12 2.71 -9.54 15.96
C PHE A 12 4.11 -10.15 16.02
N VAL A 13 5.09 -9.41 16.58
CA VAL A 13 6.49 -9.86 16.67
C VAL A 13 6.64 -11.10 17.55
N ALA A 14 5.96 -11.13 18.69
CA ALA A 14 5.96 -12.28 19.60
C ALA A 14 5.33 -13.51 18.93
N ASN A 15 4.17 -13.32 18.30
CA ASN A 15 3.43 -14.42 17.66
C ASN A 15 4.17 -14.93 16.41
N ALA A 16 4.81 -14.06 15.63
CA ALA A 16 5.69 -14.46 14.51
C ALA A 16 6.92 -15.23 15.00
N GLY A 17 7.49 -14.85 16.16
CA GLY A 17 8.55 -15.62 16.82
C GLY A 17 8.08 -17.04 17.16
N VAL A 18 6.93 -17.17 17.83
CA VAL A 18 6.33 -18.47 18.18
C VAL A 18 6.09 -19.34 16.94
N ALA A 19 5.47 -18.79 15.88
CA ALA A 19 5.22 -19.51 14.64
C ALA A 19 6.50 -19.98 13.94
N ALA A 20 7.58 -19.19 14.04
CA ALA A 20 8.89 -19.55 13.50
C ALA A 20 9.71 -20.49 14.40
N GLY A 21 9.31 -20.69 15.66
CA GLY A 21 10.09 -21.43 16.66
C GLY A 21 11.27 -20.66 17.23
N VAL A 22 11.14 -19.33 17.33
CA VAL A 22 12.18 -18.38 17.74
C VAL A 22 11.69 -17.59 18.95
N ASP A 23 12.59 -17.31 19.89
CA ASP A 23 12.29 -16.40 21.02
C ASP A 23 11.90 -14.99 20.54
N GLU A 24 11.00 -14.32 21.26
CA GLU A 24 10.50 -12.99 20.94
C GLU A 24 11.63 -11.95 20.79
N THR A 25 12.65 -11.99 21.66
CA THR A 25 13.76 -11.03 21.62
C THR A 25 14.60 -11.20 20.35
N ALA A 26 14.87 -12.45 19.96
CA ALA A 26 15.55 -12.78 18.72
C ALA A 26 14.68 -12.42 17.50
N ALA A 27 13.38 -12.71 17.54
CA ALA A 27 12.45 -12.34 16.48
C ALA A 27 12.39 -10.82 16.27
N ALA A 28 12.31 -10.04 17.35
CA ALA A 28 12.31 -8.58 17.31
C ALA A 28 13.59 -8.01 16.70
N ALA A 29 14.76 -8.52 17.10
CA ALA A 29 16.06 -8.09 16.58
C ALA A 29 16.17 -8.41 15.09
N VAL A 30 15.78 -9.60 14.69
CA VAL A 30 15.83 -10.09 13.31
C VAL A 30 14.88 -9.31 12.42
N LEU A 31 13.61 -9.15 12.81
CA LEU A 31 12.62 -8.38 12.05
C LEU A 31 13.02 -6.92 11.92
N SER A 32 13.65 -6.32 12.93
CA SER A 32 14.16 -4.94 12.86
C SER A 32 15.32 -4.81 11.87
N ARG A 33 16.12 -5.86 11.67
CA ARG A 33 17.21 -5.91 10.67
C ARG A 33 16.70 -6.21 9.27
N MET A 34 15.82 -7.21 9.13
CA MET A 34 15.35 -7.72 7.84
C MET A 34 14.25 -6.87 7.23
N GLY A 35 13.34 -6.33 8.04
CA GLY A 35 12.19 -5.54 7.58
C GLY A 35 12.55 -4.42 6.61
N PRO A 36 13.56 -3.57 6.91
CA PRO A 36 14.02 -2.53 5.99
C PRO A 36 14.53 -3.05 4.65
N ALA A 37 15.29 -4.16 4.65
CA ALA A 37 15.85 -4.75 3.44
C ALA A 37 14.77 -5.38 2.56
N ILE A 38 13.83 -6.10 3.17
CA ILE A 38 12.66 -6.69 2.50
C ILE A 38 11.79 -5.60 1.89
N ALA A 39 11.45 -4.56 2.68
CA ALA A 39 10.64 -3.44 2.21
C ALA A 39 11.31 -2.69 1.05
N ALA A 40 12.63 -2.48 1.11
CA ALA A 40 13.37 -1.83 0.04
C ALA A 40 13.36 -2.65 -1.27
N GLN A 41 13.46 -3.97 -1.19
CA GLN A 41 13.40 -4.83 -2.39
C GLN A 41 11.98 -4.97 -2.94
N LEU A 42 10.98 -5.16 -2.07
CA LEU A 42 9.57 -5.13 -2.47
C LEU A 42 9.23 -3.83 -3.19
N ARG A 43 9.71 -2.68 -2.68
CA ARG A 43 9.54 -1.39 -3.34
C ARG A 43 10.09 -1.40 -4.77
N LYS A 44 11.34 -1.82 -4.96
CA LYS A 44 11.97 -1.87 -6.28
C LYS A 44 11.21 -2.80 -7.22
N ARG A 45 10.73 -3.93 -6.69
CA ARG A 45 9.94 -4.88 -7.47
C ARG A 45 8.59 -4.30 -7.87
N ALA A 46 7.94 -3.55 -6.97
CA ALA A 46 6.66 -2.90 -7.20
C ALA A 46 6.72 -1.67 -8.14
N GLU A 47 7.91 -1.25 -8.60
CA GLU A 47 8.04 -0.26 -9.67
C GLU A 47 7.64 -0.83 -11.04
N ASP A 48 7.69 -2.15 -11.19
CA ASP A 48 7.18 -2.87 -12.36
C ASP A 48 5.74 -3.34 -12.08
N PRO A 49 4.73 -2.83 -12.82
CA PRO A 49 3.33 -3.20 -12.60
C PRO A 49 3.05 -4.70 -12.73
N GLN A 50 3.68 -5.39 -13.68
CA GLN A 50 3.44 -6.83 -13.88
C GLN A 50 4.04 -7.66 -12.75
N ALA A 51 5.21 -7.25 -12.28
CA ALA A 51 5.84 -7.87 -11.12
C ALA A 51 5.03 -7.65 -9.84
N PHE A 52 4.42 -6.47 -9.70
CA PHE A 52 3.60 -6.16 -8.56
C PHE A 52 2.30 -6.97 -8.55
N GLU A 53 1.63 -7.11 -9.69
CA GLU A 53 0.44 -7.98 -9.83
C GLU A 53 0.77 -9.42 -9.44
N ALA A 54 1.89 -9.98 -9.93
CA ALA A 54 2.30 -11.34 -9.55
C ALA A 54 2.57 -11.49 -8.03
N LEU A 55 3.03 -10.43 -7.37
CA LEU A 55 3.17 -10.44 -5.91
C LEU A 55 1.81 -10.38 -5.20
N LEU A 56 0.82 -9.67 -5.75
CA LEU A 56 -0.53 -9.62 -5.20
C LEU A 56 -1.26 -10.96 -5.36
N ASP A 57 -1.08 -11.64 -6.49
CA ASP A 57 -1.65 -12.98 -6.72
C ASP A 57 -1.16 -13.98 -5.65
N LEU A 58 0.13 -13.93 -5.31
CA LEU A 58 0.71 -14.74 -4.22
C LEU A 58 0.08 -14.46 -2.84
N LEU A 59 -0.53 -13.30 -2.65
CA LEU A 59 -1.21 -12.95 -1.41
C LEU A 59 -2.67 -13.43 -1.43
N GLU A 60 -3.36 -13.30 -2.57
CA GLU A 60 -4.78 -13.67 -2.68
C GLU A 60 -5.03 -15.17 -2.52
N ASP A 61 -4.07 -16.01 -2.90
CA ASP A 61 -4.20 -17.48 -2.86
C ASP A 61 -4.18 -18.07 -1.43
N GLY A 62 -3.64 -17.37 -0.42
CA GLY A 62 -3.34 -17.91 0.92
C GLY A 62 -3.99 -17.17 2.09
N ASP A 63 -5.32 -16.95 2.02
CA ASP A 63 -6.11 -16.17 3.01
C ASP A 63 -5.66 -14.71 3.19
N GLY A 64 -4.87 -14.18 2.24
CA GLY A 64 -4.55 -12.77 2.16
C GLY A 64 -3.76 -12.26 3.35
N ASP A 65 -4.40 -11.37 4.10
CA ASP A 65 -3.81 -10.63 5.20
C ASP A 65 -4.41 -11.01 6.56
N ALA A 66 -5.18 -12.11 6.62
CA ALA A 66 -5.87 -12.59 7.82
C ALA A 66 -4.91 -12.80 9.01
N PHE A 67 -3.69 -13.28 8.74
CA PHE A 67 -2.64 -13.45 9.75
C PHE A 67 -2.19 -12.15 10.43
N LEU A 68 -2.49 -10.97 9.85
CA LEU A 68 -2.24 -9.68 10.52
C LEU A 68 -3.22 -9.39 11.64
N ASP A 69 -4.40 -10.02 11.60
CA ASP A 69 -5.50 -9.77 12.53
C ASP A 69 -5.71 -10.97 13.49
N ASP A 70 -5.42 -12.20 13.06
CA ASP A 70 -5.49 -13.42 13.88
C ASP A 70 -4.18 -14.23 13.82
N SER A 71 -3.61 -14.53 14.99
CA SER A 71 -2.37 -15.31 15.11
C SER A 71 -2.51 -16.77 14.73
N ASN A 72 -3.73 -17.32 14.67
CA ASN A 72 -3.97 -18.72 14.29
C ASN A 72 -3.57 -19.04 12.84
N PHE A 73 -3.38 -18.02 12.00
CA PHE A 73 -2.95 -18.17 10.61
C PHE A 73 -1.45 -17.94 10.41
N MET A 74 -0.68 -17.65 11.48
CA MET A 74 0.74 -17.30 11.34
C MET A 74 1.66 -18.50 11.09
N ASP A 75 1.23 -19.70 11.48
CA ASP A 75 1.95 -20.95 11.24
C ASP A 75 1.41 -21.73 10.04
N ASP A 76 0.49 -21.12 9.27
CA ASP A 76 -0.08 -21.72 8.07
C ASP A 76 1.04 -22.08 7.07
N PRO A 77 1.11 -23.35 6.62
CA PRO A 77 2.04 -23.77 5.58
C PRO A 77 1.95 -22.94 4.28
N GLU A 78 0.76 -22.47 3.90
CA GLU A 78 0.54 -21.64 2.72
C GLU A 78 1.16 -20.25 2.90
N LEU A 79 0.87 -19.56 4.01
CA LEU A 79 1.49 -18.29 4.36
C LEU A 79 3.04 -18.35 4.30
N ILE A 80 3.61 -19.41 4.87
CA ILE A 80 5.07 -19.61 4.88
C ILE A 80 5.60 -19.87 3.47
N LYS A 81 4.89 -20.64 2.65
CA LYS A 81 5.24 -20.93 1.27
C LYS A 81 5.21 -19.66 0.42
N ASP A 82 4.16 -18.85 0.55
CA ASP A 82 3.99 -17.62 -0.20
C ASP A 82 5.02 -16.57 0.21
N GLY A 83 5.27 -16.43 1.51
CA GLY A 83 6.36 -15.58 2.00
C GLY A 83 7.74 -15.98 1.47
N LYS A 84 8.01 -17.29 1.31
CA LYS A 84 9.24 -17.77 0.66
C LYS A 84 9.26 -17.50 -0.84
N ALA A 85 8.12 -17.58 -1.52
CA ALA A 85 7.99 -17.22 -2.93
C ALA A 85 8.26 -15.74 -3.15
N VAL A 86 7.67 -14.86 -2.33
CA VAL A 86 7.92 -13.42 -2.32
C VAL A 86 9.40 -13.12 -2.12
N LEU A 87 10.04 -13.73 -1.11
CA LEU A 87 11.48 -13.58 -0.90
C LEU A 87 12.30 -14.04 -2.11
N THR A 88 11.91 -15.14 -2.73
CA THR A 88 12.60 -15.65 -3.93
C THR A 88 12.45 -14.72 -5.11
N ASP A 89 11.26 -14.13 -5.32
CA ASP A 89 11.00 -13.19 -6.41
C ASP A 89 11.78 -11.88 -6.21
N ILE A 90 11.69 -11.25 -5.04
CA ILE A 90 12.31 -9.93 -4.80
C ILE A 90 13.84 -9.98 -4.68
N PHE A 91 14.42 -11.12 -4.30
CA PHE A 91 15.87 -11.33 -4.24
C PHE A 91 16.41 -12.15 -5.43
N GLY A 92 15.55 -12.62 -6.32
CA GLY A 92 15.88 -13.44 -7.51
C GLY A 92 16.17 -14.92 -7.25
N SER A 93 16.49 -15.32 -6.01
CA SER A 93 16.58 -16.73 -5.63
C SER A 93 16.49 -16.92 -4.11
N ALA A 94 16.10 -18.12 -3.66
CA ALA A 94 16.13 -18.46 -2.24
C ALA A 94 17.54 -18.36 -1.62
N LYS A 95 18.59 -18.63 -2.40
CA LYS A 95 19.99 -18.48 -1.95
C LYS A 95 20.36 -17.00 -1.78
N ALA A 96 19.95 -16.15 -2.72
CA ALA A 96 20.17 -14.71 -2.64
C ALA A 96 19.40 -14.09 -1.47
N ALA A 97 18.16 -14.50 -1.24
CA ALA A 97 17.36 -14.07 -0.09
C ALA A 97 18.07 -14.39 1.24
N ARG A 98 18.51 -15.64 1.43
CA ARG A 98 19.27 -16.03 2.63
C ARG A 98 20.54 -15.21 2.82
N SER A 99 21.31 -15.02 1.75
CA SER A 99 22.55 -14.23 1.80
C SER A 99 22.27 -12.76 2.14
N ALA A 100 21.26 -12.15 1.53
CA ALA A 100 20.93 -10.75 1.74
C ALA A 100 20.38 -10.47 3.14
N LEU A 101 19.67 -11.45 3.71
CA LEU A 101 19.10 -11.37 5.05
C LEU A 101 20.05 -11.90 6.15
N ALA A 102 21.26 -12.34 5.78
CA ALA A 102 22.23 -12.97 6.68
C ALA A 102 21.62 -14.13 7.48
N ILE A 103 20.93 -15.03 6.76
CA ILE A 103 20.34 -16.27 7.28
C ILE A 103 21.28 -17.42 6.91
N GLU A 104 21.63 -18.25 7.89
CA GLU A 104 22.45 -19.43 7.63
C GLU A 104 21.71 -20.46 6.77
N ALA A 105 22.46 -21.26 6.01
CA ALA A 105 21.87 -22.20 5.05
C ALA A 105 20.95 -23.25 5.69
N ARG A 106 21.19 -23.59 6.96
CA ARG A 106 20.45 -24.62 7.72
C ARG A 106 19.43 -24.03 8.72
N ASP A 107 19.30 -22.71 8.75
CA ASP A 107 18.43 -22.04 9.73
C ASP A 107 17.01 -21.86 9.16
N ASP A 108 16.25 -22.95 9.22
CA ASP A 108 14.87 -22.98 8.73
C ASP A 108 13.92 -22.12 9.57
N ALA A 109 14.21 -21.96 10.86
CA ALA A 109 13.44 -21.09 11.76
C ALA A 109 13.58 -19.62 11.35
N MET A 110 14.80 -19.15 11.11
CA MET A 110 15.03 -17.80 10.57
C MET A 110 14.42 -17.61 9.19
N MET A 111 14.48 -18.62 8.32
CA MET A 111 13.85 -18.53 7.00
C MET A 111 12.33 -18.45 7.09
N LYS A 112 11.69 -19.18 8.03
CA LYS A 112 10.25 -19.06 8.31
C LYS A 112 9.89 -17.67 8.82
N LEU A 113 10.66 -17.14 9.78
CA LEU A 113 10.44 -15.79 10.29
C LEU A 113 10.55 -14.73 9.19
N ALA A 114 11.54 -14.87 8.30
CA ALA A 114 11.70 -13.98 7.15
C ALA A 114 10.52 -14.08 6.17
N ALA A 115 9.97 -15.28 5.96
CA ALA A 115 8.80 -15.49 5.11
C ALA A 115 7.57 -14.77 5.69
N ILE A 116 7.28 -14.96 6.99
CA ILE A 116 6.19 -14.25 7.68
C ILE A 116 6.39 -12.73 7.57
N ALA A 117 7.62 -12.24 7.74
CA ALA A 117 7.92 -10.82 7.58
C ALA A 117 7.65 -10.29 6.17
N ALA A 118 8.01 -11.07 5.14
CA ALA A 118 7.81 -10.71 3.75
C ALA A 118 6.32 -10.64 3.41
N SER A 119 5.53 -11.65 3.78
CA SER A 119 4.08 -11.65 3.62
C SER A 119 3.46 -10.47 4.37
N ALA A 120 3.92 -10.16 5.58
CA ALA A 120 3.41 -9.03 6.37
C ALA A 120 3.65 -7.67 5.70
N VAL A 121 4.87 -7.44 5.20
CA VAL A 121 5.20 -6.20 4.48
C VAL A 121 4.39 -6.10 3.19
N LEU A 122 4.26 -7.20 2.44
CA LEU A 122 3.46 -7.26 1.23
C LEU A 122 1.97 -7.00 1.50
N ALA A 123 1.40 -7.64 2.52
CA ALA A 123 0.01 -7.44 2.93
C ALA A 123 -0.28 -5.99 3.34
N VAL A 124 0.60 -5.38 4.14
CA VAL A 124 0.49 -3.95 4.49
C VAL A 124 0.52 -3.07 3.25
N LEU A 125 1.38 -3.40 2.29
CA LEU A 125 1.50 -2.66 1.04
C LEU A 125 0.24 -2.86 0.17
N ALA A 126 -0.24 -4.08 -0.01
CA ALA A 126 -1.48 -4.40 -0.73
C ALA A 126 -2.68 -3.64 -0.15
N ARG A 127 -2.85 -3.65 1.19
CA ARG A 127 -3.89 -2.87 1.90
C ARG A 127 -3.81 -1.38 1.57
N GLN A 128 -2.62 -0.83 1.38
CA GLN A 128 -2.44 0.59 1.04
C GLN A 128 -2.71 0.89 -0.42
N TYR A 129 -2.37 -0.02 -1.34
CA TYR A 129 -2.67 0.10 -2.77
C TYR A 129 -4.16 -0.13 -3.10
N ALA A 130 -4.87 -0.93 -2.31
CA ALA A 130 -6.32 -1.12 -2.46
C ALA A 130 -7.15 0.11 -2.00
N ARG A 131 -6.68 0.86 -1.00
CA ARG A 131 -7.37 2.05 -0.45
C ARG A 131 -7.66 3.19 -1.45
N PRO A 132 -6.79 3.56 -2.40
CA PRO A 132 -7.06 4.64 -3.34
C PRO A 132 -8.24 4.39 -4.30
N GLN A 133 -8.63 3.15 -4.59
CA GLN A 133 -9.76 2.87 -5.48
C GLN A 133 -11.13 3.05 -4.80
N MET A 134 -11.27 2.67 -3.53
CA MET A 134 -12.52 2.80 -2.76
C MET A 134 -12.89 4.25 -2.45
N GLN A 135 -11.91 5.16 -2.38
CA GLN A 135 -12.17 6.57 -2.09
C GLN A 135 -12.71 7.35 -3.30
N GLY A 136 -12.48 6.84 -4.52
CA GLY A 136 -13.11 7.34 -5.75
C GLY A 136 -14.59 6.95 -5.85
N LEU A 137 -14.95 5.72 -5.47
CA LEU A 137 -16.34 5.25 -5.46
C LEU A 137 -17.18 5.87 -4.33
N MET A 138 -16.65 5.98 -3.10
CA MET A 138 -17.39 6.64 -2.01
C MET A 138 -17.51 8.17 -2.21
N GLY A 139 -16.58 8.80 -2.94
CA GLY A 139 -16.68 10.20 -3.35
C GLY A 139 -17.77 10.43 -4.40
N ALA A 140 -17.99 9.46 -5.30
CA ALA A 140 -19.07 9.49 -6.28
C ALA A 140 -20.45 9.17 -5.66
N GLN A 141 -20.50 8.28 -4.66
CA GLN A 141 -21.75 7.87 -4.02
C GLN A 141 -22.34 8.95 -3.09
N ARG A 142 -21.52 9.87 -2.57
CA ARG A 142 -22.01 11.07 -1.85
C ARG A 142 -22.54 12.18 -2.75
N ALA A 143 -22.36 12.09 -4.07
CA ALA A 143 -22.97 13.00 -5.03
C ALA A 143 -24.30 12.47 -5.60
N SER A 144 -24.66 11.20 -5.30
CA SER A 144 -25.83 10.53 -5.87
C SER A 144 -26.83 10.06 -4.80
N SER A 145 -26.95 10.78 -3.68
CA SER A 145 -27.98 10.51 -2.66
C SER A 145 -29.22 11.41 -2.79
N ASN A 146 -29.40 12.12 -3.90
CA ASN A 146 -30.63 12.84 -4.21
C ASN A 146 -31.16 12.40 -5.57
N GLY A 147 -32.13 11.48 -5.56
CA GLY A 147 -33.05 11.29 -6.67
C GLY A 147 -33.08 9.88 -7.25
N SER A 148 -34.26 9.27 -7.10
CA SER A 148 -34.93 8.36 -8.04
C SER A 148 -34.27 7.02 -8.39
N GLU A 149 -34.94 5.97 -7.90
CA GLU A 149 -35.50 4.89 -8.72
C GLU A 149 -34.56 4.13 -9.69
N GLN A 150 -34.25 2.91 -9.27
CA GLN A 150 -34.59 1.69 -10.01
C GLN A 150 -33.96 1.54 -11.41
N GLY A 151 -32.83 0.81 -11.47
CA GLY A 151 -32.45 0.08 -12.69
C GLY A 151 -30.96 -0.03 -12.95
N GLY A 152 -30.40 -1.21 -12.70
CA GLY A 152 -29.30 -1.78 -13.50
C GLY A 152 -27.93 -1.12 -13.43
N ILE A 153 -27.12 -1.47 -12.43
CA ILE A 153 -25.73 -1.01 -12.27
C ILE A 153 -24.70 -1.93 -12.98
N LEU A 154 -25.13 -2.88 -13.80
CA LEU A 154 -24.24 -3.86 -14.46
C LEU A 154 -23.94 -3.57 -15.94
N SER A 155 -24.53 -2.54 -16.57
CA SER A 155 -24.37 -2.32 -18.01
C SER A 155 -23.48 -1.13 -18.42
N THR A 156 -22.96 -0.32 -17.49
CA THR A 156 -22.29 0.96 -17.85
C THR A 156 -20.77 0.94 -17.81
N ILE A 157 -20.13 -0.17 -17.45
CA ILE A 157 -18.64 -0.21 -17.38
C ILE A 157 -18.00 -0.32 -18.79
N VAL A 158 -18.74 -0.69 -19.84
CA VAL A 158 -18.17 -0.82 -21.19
C VAL A 158 -18.13 0.51 -21.97
N GLU A 159 -18.94 1.52 -21.63
CA GLU A 159 -19.07 2.72 -22.47
C GLU A 159 -18.21 3.92 -22.00
N ALA A 160 -17.67 3.89 -20.78
CA ALA A 160 -16.89 5.01 -20.23
C ALA A 160 -15.43 5.07 -20.71
N VAL A 161 -14.90 4.01 -21.32
CA VAL A 161 -13.50 3.95 -21.77
C VAL A 161 -13.31 4.58 -23.16
N ILE A 162 -14.36 4.68 -23.99
CA ILE A 162 -14.23 5.18 -25.36
C ILE A 162 -14.29 6.72 -25.44
N LYS A 163 -14.85 7.41 -24.45
CA LYS A 163 -15.11 8.86 -24.53
C LYS A 163 -14.00 9.77 -23.97
N GLY A 164 -12.92 9.20 -23.44
CA GLY A 164 -11.87 9.94 -22.69
C GLY A 164 -10.68 10.47 -23.51
N VAL A 165 -10.58 10.20 -24.82
CA VAL A 165 -9.34 10.47 -25.60
C VAL A 165 -9.37 11.75 -26.44
N VAL A 166 -10.50 12.48 -26.55
CA VAL A 166 -10.55 13.66 -27.44
C VAL A 166 -11.18 14.87 -26.77
N GLN A 167 -10.44 15.57 -25.92
CA GLN A 167 -10.82 16.95 -25.58
C GLN A 167 -9.69 17.88 -25.10
N GLU A 168 -8.47 17.74 -25.64
CA GLU A 168 -7.34 18.61 -25.24
C GLU A 168 -6.63 19.35 -26.39
N THR A 169 -7.31 19.62 -27.53
CA THR A 169 -6.69 20.35 -28.65
C THR A 169 -7.52 21.45 -29.31
N THR A 170 -8.53 22.04 -28.66
CA THR A 170 -9.16 23.27 -29.19
C THR A 170 -9.66 24.22 -28.10
N ARG A 171 -8.75 24.94 -27.45
CA ARG A 171 -9.06 26.26 -26.85
C ARG A 171 -7.93 27.25 -27.15
N GLN A 172 -7.69 27.46 -28.43
CA GLN A 172 -7.15 28.73 -28.92
C GLN A 172 -8.21 29.39 -29.79
N LEU A 173 -8.25 30.72 -29.69
CA LEU A 173 -9.02 31.69 -30.49
C LEU A 173 -10.32 32.22 -29.85
N ALA A 174 -10.35 33.57 -29.77
CA ALA A 174 -11.48 34.50 -29.63
C ALA A 174 -11.46 35.41 -28.37
N PRO A 175 -11.83 36.71 -28.51
CA PRO A 175 -10.91 37.80 -28.18
C PRO A 175 -11.38 38.82 -27.12
N LYS A 176 -10.36 39.53 -26.64
CA LYS A 176 -10.31 40.86 -26.01
C LYS A 176 -11.57 41.75 -26.18
N LYS A 177 -12.28 42.02 -25.08
CA LYS A 177 -13.16 43.21 -24.92
C LYS A 177 -12.77 44.03 -23.68
N ARG A 178 -12.66 45.34 -23.92
CA ARG A 178 -12.21 46.42 -23.03
C ARG A 178 -13.27 46.83 -21.98
N ARG A 179 -12.77 47.12 -20.77
CA ARG A 179 -13.18 48.17 -19.79
C ARG A 179 -14.64 48.22 -19.29
N ARG A 180 -14.78 48.18 -17.96
CA ARG A 180 -15.19 49.35 -17.14
C ARG A 180 -14.70 49.18 -15.69
N ARG A 181 -14.08 50.25 -15.17
CA ARG A 181 -13.71 50.42 -13.75
C ARG A 181 -14.98 50.83 -12.99
N THR A 182 -15.28 50.15 -11.90
CA THR A 182 -16.18 50.62 -10.84
C THR A 182 -15.42 50.53 -9.53
N THR A 183 -15.20 51.70 -8.94
CA THR A 183 -14.65 51.92 -7.60
C THR A 183 -15.68 51.48 -6.57
N SER A 184 -15.44 50.35 -5.91
CA SER A 184 -16.12 50.01 -4.65
C SER A 184 -15.15 50.28 -3.50
N VAL A 185 -15.39 51.41 -2.83
CA VAL A 185 -15.05 51.64 -1.42
C VAL A 185 -15.91 50.66 -0.64
N PHE A 186 -15.31 49.73 0.11
CA PHE A 186 -15.83 48.98 1.27
C PHE A 186 -15.23 47.57 1.34
N GLY A 187 -14.58 47.27 2.47
CA GLY A 187 -14.46 45.91 2.99
C GLY A 187 -13.20 45.14 2.63
N THR A 188 -12.08 45.46 3.27
CA THR A 188 -10.95 44.52 3.42
C THR A 188 -11.34 43.39 4.38
N ARG A 189 -12.21 42.48 3.93
CA ARG A 189 -12.33 41.14 4.55
C ARG A 189 -11.19 40.28 4.01
N THR A 190 -10.14 40.17 4.81
CA THR A 190 -9.06 39.19 4.66
C THR A 190 -9.66 37.81 4.47
N ARG A 191 -9.70 37.35 3.22
CA ARG A 191 -10.04 35.98 2.87
C ARG A 191 -9.00 35.08 3.52
N ARG A 192 -9.36 34.44 4.64
CA ARG A 192 -8.67 33.27 5.16
C ARG A 192 -8.58 32.27 4.00
N ARG A 193 -7.38 32.17 3.42
CA ARG A 193 -7.00 31.07 2.54
C ARG A 193 -7.04 29.82 3.41
N THR A 194 -8.19 29.14 3.42
CA THR A 194 -8.23 27.74 3.77
C THR A 194 -7.37 27.04 2.72
N ARG A 195 -6.11 26.81 3.09
CA ARG A 195 -5.20 25.92 2.37
C ARG A 195 -5.92 24.58 2.35
N LYS A 196 -6.66 24.32 1.26
CA LYS A 196 -7.28 23.04 0.98
C LYS A 196 -6.10 22.06 1.00
N ARG A 197 -5.94 21.34 2.11
CA ARG A 197 -4.95 20.28 2.24
C ARG A 197 -5.25 19.36 1.07
N ARG A 198 -4.38 19.38 0.06
CA ARG A 198 -4.41 18.37 -0.99
C ARG A 198 -4.19 17.08 -0.23
N ASN A 199 -5.20 16.20 -0.23
CA ASN A 199 -5.03 14.81 0.10
C ASN A 199 -4.05 14.28 -0.95
N THR A 200 -2.78 14.39 -0.61
CA THR A 200 -1.68 13.87 -1.40
C THR A 200 -1.74 12.39 -1.10
N THR A 201 -2.07 11.57 -2.09
CA THR A 201 -1.83 10.14 -2.01
C THR A 201 -0.41 9.96 -1.49
N PRO A 202 -0.22 9.29 -0.34
CA PRO A 202 1.09 9.19 0.27
C PRO A 202 2.03 8.55 -0.76
N SER A 203 3.14 9.21 -1.04
CA SER A 203 4.12 8.64 -1.97
C SER A 203 4.70 7.37 -1.37
N LEU A 204 5.19 6.47 -2.22
CA LEU A 204 5.87 5.26 -1.77
C LEU A 204 6.98 5.60 -0.75
N ASP A 205 7.70 6.72 -0.93
CA ASP A 205 8.67 7.20 0.06
C ASP A 205 8.10 7.47 1.46
N GLN A 206 6.88 8.02 1.56
CA GLN A 206 6.24 8.29 2.85
C GLN A 206 5.77 7.00 3.51
N ILE A 207 5.18 6.11 2.71
CA ILE A 207 4.73 4.78 3.12
C ILE A 207 5.89 3.95 3.66
N PHE A 208 6.97 3.85 2.88
CA PHE A 208 8.14 3.08 3.27
C PHE A 208 8.91 3.76 4.40
N GLY A 209 8.92 5.09 4.48
CA GLY A 209 9.48 5.81 5.63
C GLY A 209 8.79 5.45 6.95
N GLU A 210 7.46 5.31 6.93
CA GLU A 210 6.64 4.92 8.09
C GLU A 210 6.79 3.43 8.43
N ILE A 211 6.84 2.56 7.40
CA ILE A 211 7.07 1.11 7.56
C ILE A 211 8.51 0.79 7.99
N ILE A 212 9.51 1.59 7.65
CA ILE A 212 10.91 1.33 7.99
C ILE A 212 11.31 2.05 9.28
N GLY A 213 10.55 3.07 9.72
CA GLY A 213 10.97 3.90 10.84
C GLY A 213 12.20 4.73 10.47
N ALA A 214 12.21 5.30 9.26
CA ALA A 214 13.24 6.25 8.86
C ALA A 214 13.06 7.53 9.67
N ILE A 215 13.74 7.53 10.81
CA ILE A 215 14.20 8.69 11.56
C ILE A 215 14.77 9.69 10.55
N ARG A 216 14.06 10.81 10.34
CA ARG A 216 14.72 12.05 9.97
C ARG A 216 15.45 12.55 11.21
N ARG A 217 16.76 12.75 11.08
CA ARG A 217 17.31 14.07 11.38
C ARG A 217 17.92 14.61 10.11
#